data_AF-A0A0G1EMD9-F1
#
_entry.id   AF-A0A0G1EMD9-F1
#
_cell.length_a   1.000
_cell.length_b   1.000
_cell.length_c   1.000
_cell.angle_alpha   90.00
_cell.angle_beta   90.00
_cell.angle_gamma   90.00
#
_symmetry.space_group_name_H-M   'P 1'
#
loop_
_entity.id
_entity.type
_entity.pdbx_description
1 polymer ?
#
loop_
_entity_poly.entity_id
_entity_poly.type
_entity_poly.pdbx_seq_one_letter_code
_entity_poly.pdbx_strand_id
1 'polypeptide(L)'
;MVFPFAKAYEGFLKRFFLDLKLITKEEYFSDDIRIGRILNPNYIKEKNNVFERICGKSKGGREVSRKLWQVWKRGRNLVFHYFPHNYRRLGYEEALDIINDIVDAMHSSVTNCRV
;
A
#
# COMPACT_ATOMS: atom_id res chain seq x y z
N MET A 1 -12.29 -5.46 12.40
CA MET A 1 -12.83 -5.50 11.03
C MET A 1 -11.78 -5.18 9.97
N VAL A 2 -11.04 -4.07 10.09
CA VAL A 2 -10.06 -3.66 9.05
C VAL A 2 -8.84 -4.58 8.93
N PHE A 3 -8.41 -5.22 10.02
CA PHE A 3 -7.14 -5.96 10.07
C PHE A 3 -6.95 -7.03 8.97
N PRO A 4 -7.90 -7.95 8.72
CA PRO A 4 -7.77 -8.92 7.63
C PRO A 4 -7.58 -8.28 6.26
N PHE A 5 -8.30 -7.19 5.97
CA PHE A 5 -8.18 -6.45 4.71
C PHE A 5 -6.83 -5.75 4.61
N ALA A 6 -6.35 -5.12 5.68
CA ALA A 6 -5.02 -4.53 5.72
C ALA A 6 -3.92 -5.58 5.48
N LYS A 7 -4.09 -6.80 6.00
CA LYS A 7 -3.13 -7.88 5.78
C LYS A 7 -3.18 -8.44 4.35
N ALA A 8 -4.38 -8.63 3.81
CA ALA A 8 -4.56 -8.99 2.40
C ALA A 8 -3.94 -7.93 1.47
N TYR A 9 -4.11 -6.65 1.82
CA TYR A 9 -3.54 -5.53 1.07
C TYR A 9 -2.01 -5.51 1.08
N GLU A 10 -1.36 -5.84 2.21
CA GLU A 10 0.10 -6.02 2.22
C GLU A 10 0.56 -7.13 1.27
N GLY A 11 -0.13 -8.28 1.28
CA GLY A 11 0.15 -9.39 0.38
C GLY A 11 -0.05 -9.03 -1.08
N PHE A 12 -1.16 -8.34 -1.38
CA PHE A 12 -1.45 -7.77 -2.70
C PHE A 12 -0.33 -6.85 -3.16
N LEU A 13 0.08 -5.85 -2.36
CA LEU A 13 1.14 -4.91 -2.73
C LEU A 13 2.46 -5.62 -3.02
N LYS A 14 2.85 -6.59 -2.19
CA LYS A 14 4.08 -7.36 -2.41
C LYS A 14 4.01 -8.13 -3.74
N ARG A 15 2.86 -8.75 -4.05
CA ARG A 15 2.66 -9.47 -5.31
C ARG A 15 2.61 -8.52 -6.51
N PHE A 16 1.88 -7.43 -6.39
CA PHE A 16 1.75 -6.40 -7.43
C PHE A 16 3.11 -5.79 -7.80
N PHE A 17 3.98 -5.53 -6.82
CA PHE A 17 5.34 -5.05 -7.10
C PHE A 17 6.19 -6.10 -7.81
N LEU A 18 6.01 -7.39 -7.51
CA LEU A 18 6.68 -8.47 -8.23
C LEU A 18 6.19 -8.57 -9.67
N ASP A 19 4.88 -8.50 -9.89
CA ASP A 19 4.28 -8.59 -11.24
C ASP A 19 4.75 -7.41 -12.11
N LEU A 20 4.86 -6.21 -11.53
CA LEU A 20 5.44 -5.02 -12.18
C LEU A 20 6.99 -5.05 -12.29
N LYS A 21 7.66 -6.12 -11.85
CA LYS A 21 9.13 -6.27 -11.83
C LYS A 21 9.84 -5.14 -11.07
N LEU A 22 9.20 -4.60 -10.03
CA LEU A 22 9.76 -3.57 -9.15
C LEU A 22 10.63 -4.18 -8.07
N ILE A 23 10.33 -5.42 -7.68
CA ILE A 23 11.08 -6.25 -6.74
C ILE A 23 11.39 -7.61 -7.40
N THR A 24 12.38 -8.33 -6.89
CA THR A 24 12.74 -9.68 -7.35
C THR A 24 11.95 -10.76 -6.60
N LYS A 25 12.06 -12.02 -7.07
CA LYS A 25 11.44 -13.17 -6.39
C LYS A 25 12.07 -13.40 -5.02
N GLU A 26 13.38 -13.22 -4.91
CA GLU A 26 14.11 -13.34 -3.65
C GLU A 26 13.60 -12.30 -2.64
N GLU A 27 13.42 -11.05 -3.06
CA GLU A 27 12.86 -10.01 -2.20
C GLU A 27 11.37 -10.25 -1.86
N TYR A 28 10.61 -10.87 -2.77
CA TYR A 28 9.22 -11.28 -2.50
C TYR A 28 9.10 -12.33 -1.38
N PHE A 29 10.06 -13.25 -1.26
CA PHE A 29 10.08 -14.23 -0.16
C PHE A 29 10.86 -13.76 1.07
N SER A 30 11.69 -12.73 0.95
CA SER A 30 12.43 -12.14 2.07
C SER A 30 11.53 -11.32 3.02
N ASP A 31 11.93 -11.25 4.29
CA ASP A 31 11.36 -10.38 5.31
C ASP A 31 11.94 -8.95 5.29
N ASP A 32 12.94 -8.69 4.44
CA ASP A 32 13.65 -7.40 4.37
C ASP A 32 12.82 -6.28 3.74
N ILE A 33 11.89 -6.62 2.83
CA ILE A 33 11.02 -5.59 2.22
C ILE A 33 10.01 -5.09 3.25
N ARG A 34 10.14 -3.81 3.57
CA ARG A 34 9.11 -3.05 4.26
C ARG A 34 8.31 -2.23 3.24
N ILE A 35 7.11 -2.71 2.90
CA ILE A 35 6.19 -2.09 1.92
C ILE A 35 6.03 -0.58 2.18
N GLY A 36 5.78 -0.20 3.44
CA GLY A 36 5.62 1.21 3.80
C GLY A 36 6.87 2.07 3.69
N ARG A 37 8.07 1.49 3.55
CA ARG A 37 9.30 2.24 3.29
C ARG A 37 9.50 2.41 1.79
N ILE A 38 9.42 1.32 1.03
CA ILE A 38 9.64 1.34 -0.43
C ILE A 38 8.55 2.09 -1.19
N LEU A 39 7.32 2.15 -0.65
CA LEU A 39 6.19 2.86 -1.28
C LEU A 39 6.07 4.32 -0.81
N ASN A 40 6.90 4.78 0.13
CA ASN A 40 6.70 6.11 0.72
C ASN A 40 7.36 7.21 -0.13
N PRO A 41 6.60 8.26 -0.53
CA PRO A 41 7.10 9.36 -1.34
C PRO A 41 8.20 10.19 -0.64
N ASN A 42 8.30 10.13 0.68
CA ASN A 42 9.35 10.85 1.41
C ASN A 42 10.72 10.17 1.26
N TYR A 43 10.76 8.91 0.80
CA TYR A 43 11.98 8.13 0.62
C TYR A 43 12.32 7.90 -0.86
N ILE A 44 11.86 8.76 -1.77
CA ILE A 44 12.12 8.63 -3.22
C ILE A 44 13.63 8.58 -3.56
N LYS A 45 14.48 9.18 -2.73
CA LYS A 45 15.95 9.15 -2.91
C LYS A 45 16.58 7.80 -2.56
N GLU A 46 15.86 6.90 -1.90
CA GLU A 46 16.37 5.55 -1.60
C GLU A 46 16.35 4.67 -2.86
N LYS A 47 17.43 3.93 -3.10
CA LYS A 47 17.61 3.09 -4.29
C LYS A 47 16.48 2.07 -4.52
N ASN A 48 15.88 1.59 -3.43
CA ASN A 48 14.86 0.54 -3.45
C ASN A 48 13.43 1.10 -3.45
N ASN A 49 13.25 2.42 -3.56
CA ASN A 49 11.93 3.03 -3.61
C ASN A 49 11.21 2.70 -4.92
N VAL A 50 9.94 2.29 -4.81
CA VAL A 50 9.12 1.88 -5.95
C VAL A 50 8.10 2.94 -6.37
N PHE A 51 7.93 4.02 -5.59
CA PHE A 51 6.85 5.00 -5.75
C PHE A 51 6.81 5.62 -7.16
N GLU A 52 7.95 6.01 -7.72
CA GLU A 52 8.03 6.64 -9.05
C GLU A 52 7.99 5.62 -10.21
N ARG A 53 8.02 4.32 -9.91
CA ARG A 53 8.13 3.25 -10.93
C ARG A 53 6.81 2.51 -11.19
N ILE A 54 5.82 2.67 -10.32
CA ILE A 54 4.50 2.02 -10.46
C ILE A 54 3.79 2.53 -11.73
N CYS A 55 3.22 1.59 -12.51
CA CYS A 55 2.66 1.81 -13.85
C CYS A 55 3.62 2.48 -14.86
N GLY A 56 4.94 2.43 -14.64
CA GLY A 56 5.94 3.06 -15.52
C GLY A 56 5.84 4.59 -15.60
N LYS A 57 6.36 5.20 -16.67
CA LYS A 57 6.32 6.66 -16.90
C LYS A 57 4.95 7.18 -17.37
N SER A 58 3.89 6.40 -17.24
CA SER A 58 2.54 6.83 -17.63
C SER A 58 2.06 7.95 -16.69
N LYS A 59 1.30 8.92 -17.22
CA LYS A 59 0.80 10.06 -16.42
C LYS A 59 -0.02 9.63 -15.19
N GLY A 60 -0.64 8.44 -15.22
CA GLY A 60 -1.43 7.89 -14.11
C GLY A 60 -0.61 7.18 -13.02
N GLY A 61 0.65 6.83 -13.26
CA GLY A 61 1.45 6.02 -12.33
C GLY A 61 1.63 6.66 -10.96
N ARG A 62 1.99 7.95 -10.93
CA ARG A 62 2.18 8.69 -9.66
C ARG A 62 0.89 8.82 -8.86
N GLU A 63 -0.26 8.94 -9.53
CA GLU A 63 -1.56 8.98 -8.86
C GLU A 63 -1.89 7.64 -8.19
N VAL A 64 -1.66 6.53 -8.91
CA VAL A 64 -1.80 5.18 -8.37
C VAL A 64 -0.86 4.98 -7.17
N SER A 65 0.43 5.34 -7.29
CA SER A 65 1.39 5.25 -6.17
C SER A 65 0.93 6.01 -4.94
N ARG A 66 0.43 7.24 -5.14
CA ARG A 66 -0.08 8.08 -4.06
C ARG A 66 -1.30 7.44 -3.40
N LYS A 67 -2.25 6.92 -4.19
CA LYS A 67 -3.43 6.21 -3.67
C LYS A 67 -2.99 5.00 -2.85
N LEU A 68 -2.12 4.16 -3.41
CA LEU A 68 -1.64 2.95 -2.74
C LEU A 68 -0.96 3.27 -1.40
N TRP A 69 -0.11 4.31 -1.38
CA TRP A 69 0.58 4.74 -0.17
C TRP A 69 -0.38 5.25 0.90
N GLN A 70 -1.31 6.15 0.53
CA GLN A 70 -2.24 6.75 1.50
C GLN A 70 -3.14 5.69 2.13
N VAL A 71 -3.63 4.74 1.33
CA VAL A 71 -4.45 3.63 1.81
C VAL A 71 -3.64 2.70 2.72
N TRP A 72 -2.38 2.40 2.39
CA TRP A 72 -1.52 1.61 3.29
C TRP A 72 -1.31 2.35 4.63
N LYS A 73 -1.04 3.66 4.59
CA LYS A 73 -0.84 4.46 5.79
C LYS A 73 -2.11 4.51 6.65
N ARG A 74 -3.27 4.76 6.05
CA ARG A 74 -4.57 4.84 6.73
C ARG A 74 -4.99 3.47 7.28
N GLY A 75 -5.00 2.44 6.45
CA GLY A 75 -5.55 1.13 6.80
C GLY A 75 -4.61 0.21 7.58
N ARG A 76 -3.29 0.31 7.39
CA ARG A 76 -2.32 -0.53 8.09
C ARG A 76 -1.59 0.23 9.21
N ASN A 77 -1.06 1.43 8.96
CA ASN A 77 -0.31 2.10 10.02
C ASN A 77 -1.22 2.64 11.13
N LEU A 78 -2.26 3.41 10.79
CA LEU A 78 -3.08 4.07 11.80
C LEU A 78 -3.95 3.08 12.58
N VAL A 79 -4.42 2.01 11.95
CA VAL A 79 -5.22 0.97 12.61
C VAL A 79 -4.40 0.16 13.65
N PHE A 80 -3.09 0.02 13.42
CA PHE A 80 -2.21 -0.78 14.29
C PHE A 80 -1.47 0.06 15.34
N HIS A 81 -1.49 1.39 15.23
CA HIS A 81 -0.90 2.26 16.25
C HIS A 81 -1.81 2.31 17.47
N TYR A 82 -1.27 1.92 18.63
CA TYR A 82 -1.91 2.17 19.91
C TYR A 82 -1.81 3.67 20.24
N PHE A 83 -2.96 4.32 20.42
CA PHE A 83 -3.03 5.70 20.87
C PHE A 83 -3.43 5.72 22.36
N PRO A 84 -2.55 6.18 23.27
CA PRO A 84 -2.91 6.29 24.67
C PRO A 84 -4.14 7.21 24.82
N HIS A 85 -5.04 6.87 25.74
CA HIS A 85 -6.35 7.53 25.98
C HIS A 85 -7.46 7.25 24.95
N ASN A 86 -7.36 6.21 24.11
CA ASN A 86 -8.41 5.79 23.18
C ASN A 86 -8.92 6.88 22.21
N TYR A 87 -8.12 7.94 21.98
CA TYR A 87 -8.52 9.10 21.15
C TYR A 87 -8.76 8.75 19.66
N ARG A 88 -8.43 7.52 19.25
CA ARG A 88 -8.61 6.98 17.88
C ARG A 88 -9.26 5.60 17.89
N ARG A 89 -10.31 5.43 18.70
CA ARG A 89 -11.16 4.25 18.57
C ARG A 89 -11.88 4.32 17.22
N LEU A 90 -11.57 3.36 16.35
CA LEU A 90 -12.25 3.22 15.06
C LEU A 90 -13.73 2.89 15.26
N GLY A 91 -14.58 3.75 14.71
CA GLY A 91 -16.01 3.50 14.57
C GLY A 91 -16.29 2.44 13.50
N TYR A 92 -17.53 1.94 13.46
CA TYR A 92 -17.95 0.99 12.43
C TYR A 92 -17.89 1.59 11.02
N GLU A 93 -18.45 2.79 10.84
CA GLU A 93 -18.44 3.49 9.54
C GLU A 93 -17.01 3.78 9.07
N GLU A 94 -16.15 4.27 9.96
CA GLU A 94 -14.74 4.52 9.63
C GLU A 94 -14.00 3.23 9.26
N ALA A 95 -14.30 2.12 9.93
CA ALA A 95 -13.75 0.82 9.57
C ALA A 95 -14.22 0.36 8.18
N LEU A 96 -15.49 0.57 7.85
CA LEU A 96 -16.05 0.23 6.54
C LEU A 96 -15.44 1.09 5.42
N ASP A 97 -15.30 2.39 5.65
CA ASP A 97 -14.65 3.31 4.71
C ASP A 97 -13.21 2.87 4.39
N ILE A 98 -12.44 2.49 5.41
CA ILE A 98 -11.07 2.02 5.20
C ILE A 98 -11.04 0.70 4.41
N ILE A 99 -11.98 -0.21 4.66
CA ILE A 99 -12.08 -1.46 3.91
C ILE A 99 -12.38 -1.18 2.44
N ASN A 100 -13.32 -0.28 2.17
CA ASN A 100 -13.67 0.13 0.81
C ASN A 100 -12.47 0.79 0.11
N ASP A 101 -11.75 1.69 0.78
CA ASP A 101 -10.52 2.31 0.26
C ASP A 101 -9.46 1.27 -0.12
N ILE A 102 -9.29 0.22 0.71
CA ILE A 102 -8.36 -0.89 0.46
C ILE A 102 -8.75 -1.63 -0.81
N VAL A 103 -10.01 -2.05 -0.93
CA VAL A 103 -10.51 -2.80 -2.10
C VAL A 103 -10.38 -1.96 -3.37
N ASP A 104 -10.76 -0.69 -3.29
CA ASP A 104 -10.77 0.23 -4.42
C ASP A 104 -9.35 0.62 -4.87
N ALA A 105 -8.38 0.64 -3.96
CA ALA A 105 -6.97 0.81 -4.29
C ALA A 105 -6.40 -0.40 -5.03
N MET A 106 -6.71 -1.62 -4.58
CA MET A 106 -6.33 -2.85 -5.29
C MET A 106 -6.92 -2.86 -6.70
N HIS A 107 -8.23 -2.67 -6.82
CA HIS A 107 -8.94 -2.67 -8.11
C HIS A 107 -8.41 -1.61 -9.08
N SER A 108 -8.28 -0.36 -8.61
CA SER A 108 -7.78 0.76 -9.41
C SER A 108 -6.35 0.54 -9.89
N SER A 109 -5.48 -0.06 -9.07
CA SER A 109 -4.09 -0.30 -9.45
C SER A 109 -3.94 -1.34 -10.56
N VAL A 110 -4.75 -2.41 -10.54
CA VAL A 110 -4.78 -3.42 -11.61
C VAL A 110 -5.42 -2.88 -12.89
N THR A 111 -6.39 -1.98 -12.78
CA THR A 111 -7.06 -1.38 -13.96
C THR A 111 -6.17 -0.35 -14.67
N ASN A 112 -5.42 0.44 -13.89
CA ASN A 112 -4.62 1.56 -14.43
C ASN A 112 -3.18 1.16 -14.79
N CYS A 113 -2.63 0.12 -14.17
CA CYS A 113 -1.36 -0.46 -14.60
C CYS A 113 -1.63 -1.60 -15.59
N ARG A 114 -0.78 -1.74 -16.62
CA ARG A 114 -0.64 -3.01 -17.33
C ARG A 114 0.18 -3.94 -16.44
N VAL A 115 -0.50 -4.87 -15.77
CA VAL A 115 0.10 -5.91 -14.93
C VAL A 115 0.32 -7.17 -15.76
#